data_AF-A0A534T2A4-F1
#
_entry.id   AF-A0A534T2A4-F1
#
_cell.length_a   1.000
_cell.length_b   1.000
_cell.length_c   1.000
_cell.angle_alpha   90.00
_cell.angle_beta   90.00
_cell.angle_gamma   90.00
#
_symmetry.space_group_name_H-M   'P 1'
#
loop_
_entity.id
_entity.type
_entity.pdbx_description
1 polymer ?
#
loop_
_entity_poly.entity_id
_entity_poly.type
_entity_poly.pdbx_seq_one_letter_code
_entity_poly.pdbx_strand_id
1 'polypeptide(L)'
;MVADYKATDYPEAIPKVLTEASCRVFGHLCPVFFVAEPLTETKDLRSHSRTISRDVMLKVVRRDGQICQRCHEPVRDDQVEFDHVIPFSRGGRSTAENLRLVHRDCNRRKRDSLRDVLHPSPIQHFLRLKGRQR
;
A
#
# COMPACT_ATOMS: atom_id res chain seq x y z
N MET A 1 7.36 -35.72 11.61
CA MET A 1 6.32 -35.11 12.45
C MET A 1 6.96 -34.76 13.77
N VAL A 2 6.76 -33.55 14.28
CA VAL A 2 7.38 -33.10 15.54
C VAL A 2 6.73 -33.89 16.67
N ALA A 3 7.41 -34.93 17.17
CA ALA A 3 6.82 -35.94 18.06
C ALA A 3 6.32 -35.36 19.41
N ASP A 4 6.81 -34.17 19.77
CA ASP A 4 6.53 -33.52 21.07
C ASP A 4 5.58 -32.32 20.96
N TYR A 5 4.91 -32.13 19.82
CA TYR A 5 3.98 -31.01 19.68
C TYR A 5 2.68 -31.26 20.46
N LYS A 6 2.46 -30.47 21.52
CA LYS A 6 1.21 -30.43 22.29
C LYS A 6 0.45 -29.15 21.96
N ALA A 7 -0.68 -29.29 21.26
CA ALA A 7 -1.51 -28.13 20.88
C ALA A 7 -2.02 -27.32 22.08
N THR A 8 -2.18 -27.96 23.24
CA THR A 8 -2.62 -27.34 24.50
C THR A 8 -1.63 -26.34 25.08
N ASP A 9 -0.36 -26.41 24.69
CA ASP A 9 0.70 -25.55 25.25
C ASP A 9 0.73 -24.17 24.56
N TYR A 10 -0.12 -23.95 23.56
CA TYR A 10 -0.15 -22.74 22.74
C TYR A 10 -1.55 -22.10 22.79
N PRO A 11 -1.63 -20.75 22.76
CA PRO A 11 -2.91 -20.07 22.77
C PRO A 11 -3.69 -20.32 21.46
N GLU A 12 -5.00 -20.47 21.58
CA GLU A 12 -5.90 -20.68 20.42
C GLU A 12 -5.94 -19.49 19.45
N ALA A 13 -5.61 -18.29 19.93
CA ALA A 13 -5.55 -17.07 19.14
C ALA A 13 -4.20 -16.36 19.32
N ILE A 14 -3.79 -15.64 18.27
CA ILE A 14 -2.56 -14.85 18.30
C ILE A 14 -2.71 -13.71 19.34
N PRO A 15 -1.83 -13.61 20.35
CA PRO A 15 -1.85 -12.52 21.31
C PRO A 15 -1.81 -11.14 20.64
N LYS A 16 -2.54 -10.17 21.20
CA LYS A 16 -2.66 -8.81 20.65
C LYS A 16 -1.29 -8.14 20.48
N VAL A 17 -0.39 -8.32 21.45
CA VAL A 17 0.99 -7.80 21.43
C VAL A 17 1.77 -8.27 20.21
N LEU A 18 1.65 -9.55 19.83
CA LEU A 18 2.32 -10.07 18.64
C LEU A 18 1.72 -9.51 17.35
N THR A 19 0.41 -9.27 17.34
CA THR A 19 -0.28 -8.66 16.21
C THR A 19 0.15 -7.20 16.02
N GLU A 20 0.27 -6.44 17.11
CA GLU A 20 0.71 -5.04 17.13
C GLU A 20 2.21 -4.90 16.80
N ALA A 21 3.03 -5.86 17.27
CA ALA A 21 4.45 -5.94 16.95
C ALA A 21 4.72 -6.43 15.52
N SER A 22 3.75 -7.04 14.85
CA SER A 22 3.93 -7.55 13.50
C SER A 22 4.06 -6.42 12.47
N CYS A 23 5.15 -6.43 11.73
CA CYS A 23 5.36 -5.51 10.62
C CYS A 23 4.74 -6.12 9.36
N ARG A 24 3.72 -5.46 8.78
CA ARG A 24 3.13 -5.91 7.51
C ARG A 24 4.06 -5.70 6.31
N VAL A 25 5.01 -4.77 6.42
CA VAL A 25 5.96 -4.46 5.34
C VAL A 25 6.96 -5.59 5.13
N PHE A 26 7.48 -6.16 6.24
CA PHE A 26 8.55 -7.17 6.20
C PHE A 26 8.11 -8.56 6.68
N GLY A 27 6.89 -8.70 7.22
CA GLY A 27 6.35 -9.98 7.67
C GLY A 27 7.00 -10.56 8.92
N HIS A 28 7.69 -9.73 9.71
CA HIS A 28 8.38 -10.16 10.95
C HIS A 28 7.72 -9.57 12.20
N LEU A 29 8.07 -10.09 13.37
CA LEU A 29 7.90 -9.37 14.64
C LEU A 29 8.94 -8.26 14.70
N CYS A 30 8.50 -7.00 14.74
CA CYS A 30 9.38 -5.84 14.58
C CYS A 30 10.21 -5.69 15.86
N PRO A 31 11.54 -5.87 15.82
CA PRO A 31 12.36 -5.72 17.03
C PRO A 31 12.20 -4.33 17.63
N VAL A 32 12.07 -3.31 16.77
CA VAL A 32 11.80 -1.91 17.14
C VAL A 32 10.55 -1.78 18.02
N PHE A 33 9.55 -2.65 17.91
CA PHE A 33 8.40 -2.64 18.82
C PHE A 33 8.81 -2.92 20.29
N PHE A 34 9.80 -3.78 20.50
CA PHE A 34 10.22 -4.20 21.83
C PHE A 34 11.38 -3.37 22.39
N VAL A 35 12.21 -2.78 21.53
CA VAL A 35 13.41 -2.03 21.95
C VAL A 35 13.33 -0.52 21.74
N ALA A 36 12.35 0.02 21.02
CA ALA A 36 12.24 1.46 20.86
C ALA A 36 11.83 2.14 22.17
N GLU A 37 12.51 3.23 22.50
CA GLU A 37 12.02 4.12 23.55
C GLU A 37 10.76 4.86 23.06
N PRO A 38 9.81 5.21 23.95
CA PRO A 38 8.55 5.87 23.60
C PRO A 38 8.69 7.15 22.75
N LEU A 39 9.87 7.78 22.81
CA LEU A 39 10.20 9.00 22.05
C LEU A 39 10.57 8.71 20.58
N THR A 40 11.12 7.54 20.29
CA THR A 40 11.56 7.12 18.94
C THR A 40 10.55 6.23 18.24
N GLU A 41 9.53 5.77 18.96
CA GLU A 41 8.42 5.06 18.38
C GLU A 41 7.61 6.01 17.47
N THR A 42 7.59 5.70 16.18
CA THR A 42 6.66 6.34 15.27
C THR A 42 5.24 5.95 15.69
N LYS A 43 4.44 6.94 16.10
CA LYS A 43 3.01 6.74 16.46
C LYS A 43 2.17 6.15 15.31
N ASP A 44 2.72 6.13 14.10
CA ASP A 44 2.12 5.48 12.95
C ASP A 44 1.92 3.98 13.22
N LEU A 45 0.70 3.52 12.98
CA LEU A 45 0.38 2.10 13.09
C LEU A 45 1.33 1.27 12.20
N ARG A 46 1.98 0.24 12.76
CA ARG A 46 2.83 -0.70 12.00
C ARG A 46 2.02 -1.55 11.01
N SER A 47 0.71 -1.60 11.21
CA SER A 47 -0.28 -2.23 10.35
C SER A 47 -1.27 -1.19 9.83
N HIS A 48 -1.49 -1.19 8.51
CA HIS A 48 -2.44 -0.30 7.85
C HIS A 48 -3.59 -1.09 7.21
N SER A 49 -4.77 -0.47 7.19
CA SER A 49 -5.96 -1.04 6.54
C SER A 49 -5.98 -0.77 5.04
N ARG A 50 -6.55 -1.69 4.29
CA ARG A 50 -6.89 -1.48 2.87
C ARG A 50 -8.11 -0.57 2.73
N THR A 51 -8.94 -0.48 3.76
CA THR A 51 -10.11 0.40 3.78
C THR A 51 -9.68 1.85 3.67
N ILE A 52 -10.21 2.54 2.67
CA ILE A 52 -9.92 3.95 2.39
C ILE A 52 -10.99 4.78 3.10
N SER A 53 -10.58 5.76 3.91
CA SER A 53 -11.53 6.66 4.57
C SER A 53 -12.17 7.61 3.57
N ARG A 54 -13.40 8.07 3.87
CA ARG A 54 -14.13 9.01 3.00
C ARG A 54 -13.36 10.31 2.77
N ASP A 55 -12.66 10.80 3.79
CA ASP A 55 -11.84 12.02 3.68
C ASP A 55 -10.70 11.85 2.67
N VAL A 56 -10.06 10.68 2.67
CA VAL A 56 -9.00 10.35 1.71
C VAL A 56 -9.58 10.22 0.30
N MET A 57 -10.72 9.54 0.13
CA MET A 57 -11.41 9.45 -1.16
C MET A 57 -11.73 10.84 -1.73
N LEU A 58 -12.30 11.74 -0.91
CA LEU A 58 -12.64 13.10 -1.31
C LEU A 58 -11.40 13.91 -1.70
N LYS A 59 -10.29 13.77 -0.96
CA LYS A 59 -9.01 14.41 -1.32
C LYS A 59 -8.51 13.95 -2.68
N VAL A 60 -8.54 12.64 -2.94
CA VAL A 60 -8.08 12.06 -4.21
C VAL A 60 -8.97 12.51 -5.38
N VAL A 61 -10.29 12.45 -5.24
CA VAL A 61 -11.23 12.89 -6.28
C VAL A 61 -11.04 14.38 -6.62
N ARG A 62 -10.92 15.24 -5.61
CA ARG A 62 -10.70 16.68 -5.81
C ARG A 62 -9.36 16.98 -6.48
N ARG A 63 -8.30 16.25 -6.11
CA ARG A 63 -6.98 16.39 -6.70
C ARG A 63 -6.97 15.94 -8.16
N ASP A 64 -7.58 14.81 -8.46
CA ASP A 64 -7.49 14.15 -9.76
C ASP A 64 -8.55 14.65 -10.76
N GLY A 65 -9.57 15.37 -10.31
CA GLY A 65 -10.52 16.09 -11.18
C GLY A 65 -11.33 15.20 -12.13
N GLN A 66 -11.70 13.99 -11.70
CA GLN A 66 -12.29 12.94 -12.55
C GLN A 66 -11.44 12.53 -13.77
N ILE A 67 -10.14 12.78 -13.74
CA ILE A 67 -9.21 12.31 -14.78
C ILE A 67 -8.47 11.08 -14.27
N CYS A 68 -8.40 10.04 -15.10
CA CYS A 68 -7.66 8.83 -14.80
C CYS A 68 -6.17 9.12 -14.75
N GLN A 69 -5.52 8.93 -13.61
CA GLN A 69 -4.08 9.20 -13.45
C GLN A 69 -3.17 8.14 -14.10
N ARG A 70 -3.73 7.23 -14.90
CA ARG A 70 -2.99 6.19 -15.62
C ARG A 70 -3.03 6.37 -17.14
N CYS A 71 -4.19 6.67 -17.72
CA CYS A 71 -4.33 6.93 -19.16
C CYS A 71 -4.59 8.41 -19.49
N HIS A 72 -4.87 9.24 -18.48
CA HIS A 72 -5.13 10.67 -18.58
C HIS A 72 -6.42 11.04 -19.34
N GLU A 73 -7.36 10.10 -19.43
CA GLU A 73 -8.69 10.31 -19.99
C GLU A 73 -9.74 10.52 -18.88
N PRO A 74 -10.86 11.21 -19.18
CA PRO A 74 -11.96 11.39 -18.23
C PRO A 74 -12.55 10.05 -17.77
N VAL A 75 -12.86 9.94 -16.48
CA VAL A 75 -13.48 8.76 -15.86
C VAL A 75 -14.95 9.07 -15.59
N ARG A 76 -15.84 8.19 -16.04
CA ARG A 76 -17.26 8.28 -15.73
C ARG A 76 -17.52 7.80 -14.29
N ASP A 77 -18.52 8.36 -13.64
CA ASP A 77 -18.86 8.04 -12.24
C ASP A 77 -19.10 6.53 -12.00
N ASP A 78 -19.61 5.80 -12.99
CA ASP A 78 -19.88 4.35 -12.92
C ASP A 78 -18.62 3.47 -13.08
N GLN A 79 -17.50 4.06 -13.53
CA GLN A 79 -16.25 3.36 -13.78
C GLN A 79 -15.11 3.76 -12.84
N VAL A 80 -15.38 4.65 -11.87
CA VAL A 80 -14.36 5.21 -10.99
C VAL A 80 -13.91 4.19 -9.94
N GLU A 81 -12.59 3.97 -9.86
CA GLU A 81 -11.96 3.17 -8.82
C GLU A 81 -10.75 3.91 -8.23
N PHE A 82 -10.45 3.64 -6.95
CA PHE A 82 -9.26 4.13 -6.28
C PHE A 82 -8.17 3.05 -6.33
N ASP A 83 -7.12 3.29 -7.11
CA ASP A 83 -5.98 2.39 -7.26
C ASP A 83 -4.81 2.83 -6.37
N HIS A 84 -4.14 1.87 -5.75
CA HIS A 84 -2.90 2.12 -5.02
C HIS A 84 -1.72 2.11 -6.00
N VAL A 85 -1.03 3.24 -6.15
CA VAL A 85 0.17 3.39 -6.99
C VAL A 85 1.20 2.30 -6.67
N ILE A 86 1.56 2.18 -5.39
CA ILE A 86 2.21 1.00 -4.83
C ILE A 86 1.10 0.06 -4.32
N PRO A 87 0.93 -1.14 -4.86
CA PRO A 87 -0.13 -2.06 -4.44
C PRO A 87 -0.10 -2.34 -2.94
N PHE A 88 -1.28 -2.45 -2.33
CA PHE A 88 -1.41 -2.77 -0.92
C PHE A 88 -0.70 -4.09 -0.52
N SER A 89 -0.70 -5.10 -1.40
CA SER A 89 0.03 -6.36 -1.19
C SER A 89 1.55 -6.21 -1.17
N ARG A 90 2.08 -5.08 -1.64
CA ARG A 90 3.50 -4.73 -1.67
C ARG A 90 3.85 -3.67 -0.61
N GLY A 91 2.98 -3.45 0.38
CA GLY A 91 3.20 -2.51 1.47
C GLY A 91 2.74 -1.07 1.20
N GLY A 92 2.03 -0.82 0.11
CA GLY A 92 1.46 0.50 -0.18
C GLY A 92 0.38 0.90 0.83
N ARG A 93 0.51 2.10 1.41
CA ARG A 93 -0.47 2.65 2.36
C ARG A 93 -1.70 3.21 1.65
N SER A 94 -2.85 3.24 2.32
CA SER A 94 -4.10 3.82 1.82
C SER A 94 -4.16 5.33 2.09
N THR A 95 -3.11 6.07 1.75
CA THR A 95 -3.04 7.52 1.91
C THR A 95 -3.34 8.23 0.59
N ALA A 96 -3.64 9.53 0.65
CA ALA A 96 -3.95 10.30 -0.55
C ALA A 96 -2.77 10.30 -1.54
N GLU A 97 -1.53 10.26 -1.05
CA GLU A 97 -0.31 10.28 -1.88
C GLU A 97 -0.10 8.98 -2.66
N ASN A 98 -0.51 7.84 -2.11
CA ASN A 98 -0.38 6.53 -2.75
C ASN A 98 -1.66 6.08 -3.47
N LEU A 99 -2.75 6.81 -3.34
CA LEU A 99 -4.00 6.53 -4.04
C LEU A 99 -4.17 7.44 -5.25
N ARG A 100 -4.77 6.90 -6.31
CA ARG A 100 -5.11 7.65 -7.51
C ARG A 100 -6.45 7.20 -8.09
N LEU A 101 -7.13 8.13 -8.75
CA LEU A 101 -8.37 7.89 -9.46
C LEU A 101 -8.06 7.25 -10.83
N VAL A 102 -8.70 6.12 -11.12
CA VAL A 102 -8.54 5.40 -12.39
C VAL A 102 -9.86 4.80 -12.88
N HIS A 103 -9.94 4.46 -14.17
CA HIS A 103 -11.00 3.57 -14.66
C HIS A 103 -10.85 2.16 -14.08
N ARG A 104 -11.97 1.47 -13.90
CA ARG A 104 -12.03 0.03 -13.57
C ARG A 104 -11.16 -0.84 -14.48
N ASP A 105 -11.16 -0.60 -15.79
CA ASP A 105 -10.35 -1.35 -16.74
C ASP A 105 -8.85 -1.03 -16.61
N CYS A 106 -8.53 0.25 -16.40
CA CYS A 106 -7.17 0.69 -16.12
C CYS A 106 -6.62 0.04 -14.84
N ASN A 107 -7.43 -0.06 -13.78
CA ASN A 107 -7.05 -0.74 -12.55
C ASN A 107 -6.80 -2.24 -12.78
N ARG A 108 -7.74 -2.93 -13.45
CA ARG A 108 -7.65 -4.36 -13.77
C ARG A 108 -6.43 -4.72 -14.61
N ARG A 109 -6.03 -3.85 -15.54
CA ARG A 109 -4.82 -4.03 -16.36
C ARG A 109 -3.53 -3.89 -15.53
N LYS A 110 -3.52 -3.08 -14.47
CA LYS A 110 -2.34 -2.91 -13.60
C LYS A 110 -2.17 -4.07 -12.62
N ARG A 111 -3.26 -4.54 -12.01
CA ARG A 111 -3.22 -5.57 -10.94
C ARG A 111 -2.29 -5.15 -9.79
N ASP A 112 -1.46 -6.06 -9.30
CA ASP A 112 -0.44 -5.83 -8.28
C ASP A 112 0.94 -5.48 -8.88
N SER A 113 0.97 -5.01 -10.14
CA SER A 113 2.22 -4.65 -10.81
C SER A 113 2.82 -3.36 -10.27
N LEU A 114 4.13 -3.37 -10.07
CA LEU A 114 4.94 -2.20 -9.72
C LEU A 114 5.53 -1.48 -10.96
N ARG A 115 5.23 -1.90 -12.18
CA ARG A 115 5.86 -1.36 -13.41
C ARG A 115 5.67 0.15 -13.61
N ASP A 116 4.59 0.70 -13.09
CA ASP A 116 4.30 2.14 -13.13
C ASP A 116 5.29 2.95 -12.27
N VAL A 117 5.89 2.33 -11.23
CA VAL A 117 6.80 2.95 -10.26
C VAL A 117 8.25 2.47 -10.45
N LEU A 118 8.42 1.17 -10.66
CA LEU A 118 9.69 0.48 -10.83
C LEU A 118 9.81 0.02 -12.28
N HIS A 119 10.53 0.80 -13.08
CA HIS A 119 10.91 0.38 -14.43
C HIS A 119 11.98 -0.73 -14.35
N PRO A 120 11.96 -1.75 -15.23
CA PRO A 120 12.94 -2.84 -15.24
C PRO A 120 14.40 -2.36 -15.41
N SER A 121 14.60 -1.18 -16.00
CA SER A 121 15.89 -0.48 -16.01
C SER A 121 15.72 0.90 -15.37
N PRO A 122 16.18 1.11 -14.13
CA PRO A 122 16.11 2.41 -13.46
C PRO A 122 16.80 3.53 -14.26
N ILE A 123 17.91 3.19 -14.93
CA ILE A 123 18.68 4.14 -15.76
C ILE A 123 17.86 4.60 -16.97
N GLN A 124 17.24 3.68 -17.72
CA GLN A 124 16.41 4.06 -18.88
C GLN A 124 15.18 4.88 -18.47
N HIS A 125 14.61 4.62 -17.29
CA HIS A 125 13.49 5.38 -16.76
C HIS A 125 13.87 6.82 -16.43
N PHE A 126 14.99 7.01 -15.74
CA PHE A 126 15.53 8.33 -15.44
C PHE A 126 15.77 9.15 -16.72
N LEU A 127 16.36 8.53 -17.75
CA LEU A 127 16.58 9.18 -19.05
C LEU A 127 15.26 9.56 -19.73
N ARG A 128 14.23 8.70 -19.68
CA ARG A 128 12.89 9.00 -20.24
C ARG A 128 12.18 10.15 -19.54
N LEU A 129 12.28 10.23 -18.21
CA LEU A 129 11.68 11.34 -17.44
C LEU A 129 12.36 12.67 -17.76
N LYS A 130 13.70 12.69 -17.85
CA LYS A 130 14.47 13.88 -18.26
C LYS A 130 14.14 14.33 -19.70
N GLY A 131 13.90 13.38 -20.61
CA GLY A 131 13.55 13.68 -22.01
C GLY A 131 12.12 14.22 -22.23
N ARG A 132 11.22 14.09 -21.25
CA ARG A 132 9.84 14.59 -21.31
C ARG A 132 9.66 16.02 -20.77
N GLN A 133 10.70 16.63 -20.22
CA GLN A 133 10.72 18.07 -19.92
C GLN A 133 11.02 18.85 -21.20
N ARG A 134 9.99 19.09 -22.01
CA ARG A 134 9.96 20.13 -23.05
C ARG A 134 8.64 20.87 -22.94
#